data_AF-A0A179UB37-F1
#
_entry.id   AF-A0A179UB37-F1
#
_cell.length_a   1.000
_cell.length_b   1.000
_cell.length_c   1.000
_cell.angle_alpha   90.00
_cell.angle_beta   90.00
_cell.angle_gamma   90.00
#
_symmetry.space_group_name_H-M   'P 1'
#
loop_
_entity.id
_entity.type
_entity.pdbx_description
1 polymer ?
#
loop_
_entity_poly.entity_id
_entity_poly.type
_entity_poly.pdbx_seq_one_letter_code
_entity_poly.pdbx_strand_id
1 'polypeptide(L)'
;MYQYPPQPPHGWSTYDYATTSPPQYPYYPSNYASPHVSPRTKRHSHRASYSAAKEPSSGWHSMPPGYGSYYDSVHGYSSPPRKHENSFYYNQIPVYDEADSPKRSRARRASTSARTPQKPKPSTAAGASKHAKATEADAIRMGIPEGYSIKNWDPNEEPILLLGSVFDANSLGKWIYDWTVFHHGASAPMADVAGDLWLLLIKLAGKVKRAQECGPRIRNTEAREMVEDFLESGERLWHRFEKLLKACEHFMWKAAKRESGKGGPVMMGRNAGCEFVDSIFGRDRELENTEKLMNSIRLWDMRFDANCDEILRRPTAF
;
A
#
# COMPACT_ATOMS: atom_id res chain seq x y z
N MET A 1 -5.16 -32.52 10.92
CA MET A 1 -5.58 -31.27 11.59
C MET A 1 -4.83 -30.15 10.88
N TYR A 2 -5.53 -29.32 10.09
CA TYR A 2 -4.90 -28.21 9.39
C TYR A 2 -4.61 -27.07 10.38
N GLN A 3 -3.44 -26.42 10.24
CA GLN A 3 -2.90 -25.49 11.23
C GLN A 3 -3.12 -24.05 10.77
N TYR A 4 -3.97 -23.28 11.46
CA TYR A 4 -4.33 -21.90 11.09
C TYR A 4 -3.09 -20.97 10.98
N PRO A 5 -3.05 -20.03 10.01
CA PRO A 5 -2.03 -19.00 10.01
C PRO A 5 -2.19 -18.13 11.25
N PRO A 6 -1.08 -17.71 11.85
CA PRO A 6 -1.14 -16.97 13.10
C PRO A 6 -1.81 -15.61 12.85
N GLN A 7 -2.53 -15.10 13.84
CA GLN A 7 -3.00 -13.71 13.86
C GLN A 7 -2.00 -12.87 14.67
N PRO A 8 -1.74 -11.60 14.30
CA PRO A 8 -0.88 -10.75 15.09
C PRO A 8 -1.50 -10.54 16.50
N PRO A 9 -0.70 -10.39 17.57
CA PRO A 9 -1.21 -10.25 18.93
C PRO A 9 -2.25 -9.13 19.11
N HIS A 10 -3.27 -9.39 19.95
CA HIS A 10 -4.31 -8.42 20.27
C HIS A 10 -3.74 -7.16 20.93
N GLY A 11 -4.15 -5.97 20.45
CA GLY A 11 -3.67 -4.66 20.90
C GLY A 11 -2.88 -3.87 19.84
N TRP A 12 -2.47 -4.50 18.74
CA TRP A 12 -1.78 -3.84 17.62
C TRP A 12 -2.72 -3.39 16.49
N SER A 13 -3.90 -4.01 16.37
CA SER A 13 -4.89 -3.75 15.31
C SER A 13 -5.81 -2.54 15.58
N THR A 14 -5.51 -1.68 16.56
CA THR A 14 -6.40 -0.57 16.97
C THR A 14 -6.24 0.69 16.13
N TYR A 15 -6.15 0.56 14.81
CA TYR A 15 -6.47 1.67 13.90
C TYR A 15 -7.93 1.52 13.47
N ASP A 16 -8.80 2.27 14.14
CA ASP A 16 -10.21 2.44 13.76
C ASP A 16 -10.28 3.21 12.42
N TYR A 17 -10.38 2.48 11.30
CA TYR A 17 -10.61 3.07 9.97
C TYR A 17 -12.08 3.49 9.74
N ALA A 18 -12.96 3.35 10.74
CA ALA A 18 -14.37 3.67 10.62
C ALA A 18 -14.71 5.17 10.74
N THR A 19 -13.76 6.04 11.09
CA THR A 19 -14.01 7.46 11.36
C THR A 19 -13.05 8.45 10.69
N THR A 20 -12.09 7.98 9.88
CA THR A 20 -11.21 8.88 9.13
C THR A 20 -11.62 8.94 7.67
N SER A 21 -12.10 10.12 7.25
CA SER A 21 -12.28 10.42 5.83
C SER A 21 -10.94 10.19 5.10
N PRO A 22 -10.95 9.63 3.87
CA PRO A 22 -9.70 9.33 3.16
C PRO A 22 -8.82 10.58 3.08
N PRO A 23 -7.51 10.47 3.36
CA PRO A 23 -6.61 11.61 3.22
C PRO A 23 -6.66 12.09 1.77
N GLN A 24 -7.11 13.34 1.60
CA GLN A 24 -7.04 14.07 0.35
C GLN A 24 -5.56 14.27 0.02
N TYR A 25 -4.97 13.32 -0.70
CA TYR A 25 -3.64 13.50 -1.26
C TYR A 25 -3.72 14.57 -2.36
N PRO A 26 -2.90 15.64 -2.29
CA PRO A 26 -2.85 16.63 -3.35
C PRO A 26 -2.29 16.00 -4.61
N TYR A 27 -3.19 15.81 -5.58
CA TYR A 27 -2.88 15.37 -6.94
C TYR A 27 -1.92 16.38 -7.57
N TYR A 28 -0.67 15.98 -7.80
CA TYR A 28 0.24 16.74 -8.66
C TYR A 28 -0.30 16.67 -10.09
N PRO A 29 -0.58 17.80 -10.77
CA PRO A 29 -1.06 17.75 -12.14
C PRO A 29 0.07 17.34 -13.09
N SER A 30 -0.12 16.19 -13.73
CA SER A 30 0.64 15.77 -14.91
C SER A 30 0.24 16.64 -16.10
N ASN A 31 1.01 17.70 -16.36
CA ASN A 31 0.83 18.53 -17.56
C ASN A 31 1.37 17.82 -18.80
N TYR A 32 0.58 16.91 -19.36
CA TYR A 32 0.73 16.49 -20.75
C TYR A 32 -0.64 16.21 -21.38
N ALA A 33 -1.24 17.25 -21.97
CA ALA A 33 -1.85 17.23 -23.30
C ALA A 33 -2.75 18.46 -23.52
N SER A 34 -2.37 19.33 -24.46
CA SER A 34 -3.35 19.94 -25.37
C SER A 34 -2.70 20.44 -26.67
N PRO A 35 -3.49 20.51 -27.76
CA PRO A 35 -3.03 20.31 -29.13
C PRO A 35 -2.82 21.63 -29.87
N HIS A 36 -1.98 21.57 -30.92
CA HIS A 36 -1.72 22.62 -31.92
C HIS A 36 -1.05 23.91 -31.40
N VAL A 37 0.27 24.05 -31.65
CA VAL A 37 0.91 25.22 -32.31
C VAL A 37 2.37 24.81 -32.62
N SER A 38 2.78 24.87 -33.89
CA SER A 38 4.20 24.80 -34.29
C SER A 38 4.89 26.13 -34.04
N PRO A 39 6.18 26.11 -33.62
CA PRO A 39 7.14 26.95 -34.33
C PRO A 39 8.45 26.23 -34.69
N ARG A 40 8.85 26.46 -35.94
CA ARG A 40 10.12 26.08 -36.57
C ARG A 40 11.28 26.93 -36.04
N THR A 41 12.50 26.42 -36.29
CA THR A 41 13.86 27.02 -36.18
C THR A 41 14.57 26.65 -34.87
N LYS A 42 15.86 26.27 -34.82
CA LYS A 42 17.01 26.41 -35.74
C LYS A 42 17.98 25.25 -35.46
N ARG A 43 18.51 24.65 -36.53
CA ARG A 43 19.64 23.69 -36.53
C ARG A 43 20.89 24.34 -35.94
N HIS A 44 21.58 23.64 -35.04
CA HIS A 44 23.03 23.76 -34.91
C HIS A 44 23.65 22.36 -34.96
N SER A 45 24.14 22.04 -36.16
CA SER A 45 25.09 20.95 -36.41
C SER A 45 26.50 21.49 -36.18
N HIS A 46 27.19 21.04 -35.15
CA HIS A 46 28.65 21.09 -35.12
C HIS A 46 29.20 19.66 -35.06
N ARG A 47 29.58 19.21 -36.25
CA ARG A 47 30.50 18.11 -36.50
C ARG A 47 31.91 18.69 -36.37
N ALA A 48 32.75 18.10 -35.53
CA ALA A 48 34.19 18.21 -35.62
C ALA A 48 34.77 16.80 -35.40
N SER A 49 35.56 16.35 -36.37
CA SER A 49 36.26 15.08 -36.39
C SER A 49 37.75 15.37 -36.30
N TYR A 50 38.48 14.77 -35.37
CA TYR A 50 39.92 14.50 -35.52
C TYR A 50 40.31 13.19 -34.81
N SER A 51 40.69 12.24 -35.65
CA SER A 51 41.70 11.16 -35.54
C SER A 51 42.38 10.80 -34.21
N ALA A 52 42.23 9.52 -33.89
CA ALA A 52 43.16 8.52 -33.31
C ALA A 52 44.62 8.88 -33.00
N ALA A 53 45.13 8.35 -31.86
CA ALA A 53 46.36 7.53 -31.81
C ALA A 53 46.56 6.79 -30.45
N LYS A 54 46.67 5.46 -30.54
CA LYS A 54 47.60 4.52 -29.87
C LYS A 54 47.86 4.59 -28.35
N GLU A 55 47.45 3.53 -27.65
CA GLU A 55 48.25 2.89 -26.58
C GLU A 55 49.55 2.28 -27.18
N PRO A 56 50.63 2.12 -26.40
CA PRO A 56 50.83 0.83 -25.73
C PRO A 56 51.51 0.88 -24.35
N SER A 57 51.20 -0.15 -23.55
CA SER A 57 52.15 -0.97 -22.76
C SER A 57 52.80 -0.45 -21.46
N SER A 58 52.43 -1.16 -20.39
CA SER A 58 53.29 -1.77 -19.33
C SER A 58 53.99 -0.91 -18.27
N GLY A 59 53.89 -1.32 -17.00
CA GLY A 59 54.98 -1.10 -16.02
C GLY A 59 54.62 -0.96 -14.53
N TRP A 60 54.33 -2.09 -13.87
CA TRP A 60 54.78 -2.51 -12.53
C TRP A 60 55.03 -1.51 -11.35
N HIS A 61 54.32 -1.79 -10.25
CA HIS A 61 54.68 -1.80 -8.81
C HIS A 61 55.64 -0.75 -8.20
N SER A 62 55.20 -0.09 -7.12
CA SER A 62 55.63 -0.38 -5.72
C SER A 62 55.11 0.66 -4.69
N MET A 63 54.47 0.17 -3.62
CA MET A 63 54.35 0.78 -2.28
C MET A 63 55.70 0.59 -1.51
N PRO A 64 55.99 1.05 -0.26
CA PRO A 64 55.09 1.43 0.85
C PRO A 64 55.70 2.54 1.81
N PRO A 65 55.52 2.58 3.15
CA PRO A 65 55.01 3.77 3.85
C PRO A 65 55.84 4.25 5.07
N GLY A 66 55.35 5.30 5.75
CA GLY A 66 55.46 5.43 7.21
C GLY A 66 56.60 6.28 7.78
N TYR A 67 56.24 7.31 8.54
CA TYR A 67 56.99 7.74 9.74
C TYR A 67 56.05 8.49 10.68
N GLY A 68 55.96 8.01 11.93
CA GLY A 68 55.36 8.71 13.06
C GLY A 68 56.44 9.09 14.07
N SER A 69 56.30 10.27 14.68
CA SER A 69 56.93 10.72 15.94
C SER A 69 56.34 12.10 16.27
N TYR A 70 55.51 12.30 17.29
CA TYR A 70 55.85 12.49 18.71
C TYR A 70 56.93 13.54 18.97
N TYR A 71 56.52 14.79 19.25
CA TYR A 71 56.98 15.56 20.40
C TYR A 71 56.00 16.70 20.72
N ASP A 72 55.71 16.80 22.00
CA ASP A 72 54.90 17.77 22.72
C ASP A 72 55.71 19.07 22.96
N SER A 73 55.01 20.08 23.50
CA SER A 73 55.50 21.13 24.40
C SER A 73 55.64 22.60 23.91
N VAL A 74 54.59 23.37 24.29
CA VAL A 74 54.53 24.62 25.09
C VAL A 74 54.70 26.06 24.53
N HIS A 75 53.82 26.91 25.09
CA HIS A 75 53.75 28.39 25.20
C HIS A 75 53.16 29.14 23.99
N GLY A 76 52.07 29.92 24.06
CA GLY A 76 51.36 30.53 25.17
C GLY A 76 51.21 32.03 24.89
N TYR A 77 50.02 32.51 24.48
CA TYR A 77 49.56 33.89 24.69
C TYR A 77 48.02 33.92 24.67
N SER A 78 47.46 34.54 25.69
CA SER A 78 46.05 34.60 26.02
C SER A 78 45.54 36.05 25.94
N SER A 79 44.22 36.20 25.74
CA SER A 79 43.36 37.40 25.93
C SER A 79 43.11 38.32 24.71
N PRO A 80 41.96 39.04 24.64
CA PRO A 80 40.62 38.79 25.20
C PRO A 80 39.43 39.10 24.22
N PRO A 81 38.18 38.76 24.56
CA PRO A 81 37.00 39.02 23.73
C PRO A 81 36.47 40.46 23.89
N ARG A 82 36.14 41.12 22.77
CA ARG A 82 35.49 42.45 22.79
C ARG A 82 33.97 42.30 22.96
N LYS A 83 33.48 42.82 24.10
CA LYS A 83 32.08 43.23 24.29
C LYS A 83 31.92 44.69 23.83
N HIS A 84 30.79 45.01 23.23
CA HIS A 84 30.18 46.33 23.37
C HIS A 84 28.69 46.14 23.66
N GLU A 85 28.30 46.53 24.86
CA GLU A 85 26.94 46.66 25.36
C GLU A 85 26.49 48.12 25.18
N ASN A 86 25.17 48.34 25.20
CA ASN A 86 24.39 49.54 25.56
C ASN A 86 23.28 49.84 24.54
N SER A 87 22.08 50.29 24.89
CA SER A 87 21.31 50.26 26.13
C SER A 87 19.98 50.98 25.88
N PHE A 88 18.94 50.57 26.62
CA PHE A 88 17.81 51.36 27.14
C PHE A 88 16.63 51.88 26.26
N TYR A 89 15.42 51.46 26.72
CA TYR A 89 14.16 52.21 26.92
C TYR A 89 13.30 52.70 25.73
N TYR A 90 12.05 52.18 25.62
CA TYR A 90 10.74 52.88 25.68
C TYR A 90 9.60 51.85 25.48
N ASN A 91 8.75 51.58 26.49
CA ASN A 91 7.38 52.10 26.70
C ASN A 91 6.27 51.31 25.97
N GLN A 92 5.46 50.51 26.69
CA GLN A 92 4.18 50.87 27.36
C GLN A 92 2.97 50.93 26.41
N ILE A 93 2.00 50.09 26.74
CA ILE A 93 0.61 50.01 26.25
C ILE A 93 -0.10 51.35 26.44
N PRO A 94 -1.03 51.72 25.55
CA PRO A 94 -2.30 52.27 26.05
C PRO A 94 -3.53 51.55 25.49
N VAL A 95 -4.32 51.04 26.42
CA VAL A 95 -5.76 50.84 26.34
C VAL A 95 -6.42 52.23 26.43
N TYR A 96 -7.43 52.51 25.61
CA TYR A 96 -8.53 53.38 26.02
C TYR A 96 -9.85 52.97 25.33
N ASP A 97 -10.86 52.87 26.18
CA ASP A 97 -12.28 52.61 25.96
C ASP A 97 -13.00 53.78 25.27
N GLU A 98 -14.06 53.47 24.52
CA GLU A 98 -15.31 54.25 24.47
C GLU A 98 -16.40 53.32 23.89
N ALA A 99 -17.22 52.62 24.69
CA ALA A 99 -18.35 53.09 25.50
C ALA A 99 -19.50 53.69 24.66
N ASP A 100 -20.48 52.86 24.27
CA ASP A 100 -21.87 53.13 24.64
C ASP A 100 -22.73 51.85 24.76
N SER A 101 -23.62 51.87 25.75
CA SER A 101 -24.25 50.75 26.48
C SER A 101 -25.69 50.42 25.97
N PRO A 102 -26.58 49.64 26.65
CA PRO A 102 -26.42 48.59 27.67
C PRO A 102 -27.25 47.30 27.41
N LYS A 103 -26.91 46.26 28.19
CA LYS A 103 -27.70 45.05 28.49
C LYS A 103 -29.02 45.39 29.23
N ARG A 104 -30.14 44.71 28.94
CA ARG A 104 -30.88 43.82 29.89
C ARG A 104 -32.22 43.27 29.39
N SER A 105 -32.35 41.95 29.62
CA SER A 105 -33.48 41.22 30.22
C SER A 105 -34.81 41.03 29.47
N ARG A 106 -35.16 39.75 29.30
CA ARG A 106 -36.47 39.04 29.38
C ARG A 106 -36.57 38.07 28.20
N ALA A 107 -37.12 36.87 28.29
CA ALA A 107 -37.67 36.08 29.38
C ALA A 107 -37.69 34.62 28.89
N ARG A 108 -37.68 33.66 29.82
CA ARG A 108 -38.08 32.27 29.55
C ARG A 108 -39.48 32.26 28.94
N ARG A 109 -39.70 31.59 27.80
CA ARG A 109 -41.01 30.99 27.51
C ARG A 109 -40.90 29.75 26.64
N ALA A 110 -41.75 28.81 27.01
CA ALA A 110 -41.84 27.43 26.57
C ALA A 110 -42.36 27.25 25.14
N SER A 111 -42.00 26.09 24.60
CA SER A 111 -42.63 25.24 23.59
C SER A 111 -43.93 25.72 22.92
N THR A 112 -43.91 25.79 21.58
CA THR A 112 -45.03 25.32 20.73
C THR A 112 -44.48 24.76 19.42
N SER A 113 -44.76 23.47 19.22
CA SER A 113 -44.51 22.68 18.01
C SER A 113 -45.46 23.11 16.88
N ALA A 114 -44.93 23.37 15.68
CA ALA A 114 -45.70 23.42 14.44
C ALA A 114 -44.93 22.62 13.36
N ARG A 115 -45.51 21.46 13.00
CA ARG A 115 -45.01 20.51 11.99
C ARG A 115 -44.99 21.15 10.60
N THR A 116 -43.81 21.26 10.00
CA THR A 116 -43.65 21.28 8.54
C THR A 116 -43.63 19.83 8.01
N PRO A 117 -44.35 19.50 6.92
CA PRO A 117 -44.38 18.14 6.37
C PRO A 117 -43.02 17.76 5.79
N GLN A 118 -42.40 16.74 6.39
CA GLN A 118 -41.15 16.15 5.90
C GLN A 118 -41.41 15.46 4.55
N LYS A 119 -40.68 15.91 3.53
CA LYS A 119 -40.44 15.20 2.29
C LYS A 119 -39.94 13.77 2.64
N PRO A 120 -40.46 12.69 2.02
CA PRO A 120 -40.05 11.35 2.38
C PRO A 120 -38.55 11.17 2.17
N LYS A 121 -37.85 10.75 3.23
CA LYS A 121 -36.46 10.32 3.19
C LYS A 121 -36.30 9.30 2.06
N PRO A 122 -35.32 9.45 1.15
CA PRO A 122 -34.93 8.33 0.32
C PRO A 122 -34.53 7.19 1.25
N SER A 123 -35.21 6.06 1.04
CA SER A 123 -34.91 4.76 1.61
C SER A 123 -33.40 4.57 1.74
N THR A 124 -32.92 4.38 2.97
CA THR A 124 -31.62 3.79 3.24
C THR A 124 -31.67 2.33 2.80
N ALA A 125 -31.65 2.11 1.49
CA ALA A 125 -31.45 0.83 0.83
C ALA A 125 -30.20 0.98 -0.06
N ALA A 126 -29.07 1.16 0.60
CA ALA A 126 -27.76 0.76 0.14
C ALA A 126 -27.00 0.43 1.41
N GLY A 127 -27.37 -0.71 2.00
CA GLY A 127 -26.73 -1.22 3.19
C GLY A 127 -25.25 -1.38 2.91
N ALA A 128 -24.42 -0.85 3.81
CA ALA A 128 -23.08 -1.37 4.00
C ALA A 128 -23.20 -2.89 4.07
N SER A 129 -22.69 -3.59 3.06
CA SER A 129 -22.73 -5.04 2.96
C SER A 129 -22.16 -5.59 4.27
N LYS A 130 -23.02 -6.17 5.10
CA LYS A 130 -22.53 -7.02 6.18
C LYS A 130 -21.93 -8.21 5.46
N HIS A 131 -20.60 -8.32 5.44
CA HIS A 131 -19.87 -9.47 4.88
C HIS A 131 -20.64 -10.73 5.23
N ALA A 132 -21.10 -11.44 4.20
CA ALA A 132 -21.80 -12.70 4.41
C ALA A 132 -20.83 -13.64 5.13
N LYS A 133 -21.26 -14.24 6.23
CA LYS A 133 -20.40 -15.20 6.93
C LYS A 133 -20.34 -16.47 6.10
N ALA A 134 -19.15 -16.87 5.68
CA ALA A 134 -18.95 -18.11 4.95
C ALA A 134 -19.49 -19.31 5.76
N THR A 135 -20.19 -20.20 5.06
CA THR A 135 -20.70 -21.46 5.61
C THR A 135 -19.93 -22.65 5.05
N GLU A 136 -20.07 -23.81 5.70
CA GLU A 136 -19.47 -25.05 5.21
C GLU A 136 -20.00 -25.46 3.81
N ALA A 137 -21.28 -25.15 3.52
CA ALA A 137 -21.85 -25.36 2.20
C ALA A 137 -21.17 -24.49 1.12
N ASP A 138 -20.77 -23.26 1.46
CA ASP A 138 -20.00 -22.40 0.55
C ASP A 138 -18.61 -22.98 0.28
N ALA A 139 -17.97 -23.51 1.33
CA ALA A 139 -16.66 -24.18 1.22
C ALA A 139 -16.72 -25.39 0.29
N ILE A 140 -17.76 -26.22 0.41
CA ILE A 140 -17.99 -27.38 -0.46
C ILE A 140 -18.24 -26.93 -1.90
N ARG A 141 -19.04 -25.89 -2.12
CA ARG A 141 -19.32 -25.34 -3.46
C ARG A 141 -18.04 -24.88 -4.17
N MET A 142 -17.10 -24.32 -3.42
CA MET A 142 -15.82 -23.83 -3.94
C MET A 142 -14.69 -24.87 -3.89
N GLY A 143 -14.99 -26.13 -3.54
CA GLY A 143 -13.99 -27.21 -3.51
C GLY A 143 -12.92 -27.06 -2.44
N ILE A 144 -13.22 -26.33 -1.35
CA ILE A 144 -12.28 -26.10 -0.25
C ILE A 144 -12.14 -27.40 0.56
N PRO A 145 -10.91 -27.90 0.81
CA PRO A 145 -10.70 -29.12 1.58
C PRO A 145 -11.25 -29.03 3.02
N GLU A 146 -11.78 -30.15 3.51
CA GLU A 146 -12.31 -30.24 4.88
C GLU A 146 -11.24 -29.87 5.92
N GLY A 147 -11.66 -29.16 6.97
CA GLY A 147 -10.79 -28.73 8.06
C GLY A 147 -10.03 -27.41 7.81
N TYR A 148 -10.19 -26.79 6.64
CA TYR A 148 -9.79 -25.39 6.45
C TYR A 148 -10.76 -24.46 7.18
N SER A 149 -10.22 -23.44 7.85
CA SER A 149 -11.05 -22.44 8.53
C SER A 149 -11.42 -21.32 7.56
N ILE A 150 -12.73 -21.12 7.40
CA ILE A 150 -13.36 -20.15 6.49
C ILE A 150 -13.71 -18.81 7.16
N LYS A 151 -13.23 -18.56 8.39
CA LYS A 151 -13.62 -17.37 9.18
C LYS A 151 -13.21 -16.04 8.56
N ASN A 152 -12.15 -16.06 7.75
CA ASN A 152 -11.57 -14.86 7.14
C ASN A 152 -11.96 -14.72 5.67
N TRP A 153 -12.95 -15.47 5.18
CA TRP A 153 -13.32 -15.47 3.77
C TRP A 153 -14.75 -14.96 3.58
N ASP A 154 -14.94 -14.02 2.66
CA ASP A 154 -16.25 -13.67 2.12
C ASP A 154 -16.68 -14.71 1.06
N PRO A 155 -17.80 -15.43 1.23
CA PRO A 155 -18.22 -16.51 0.33
C PRO A 155 -18.60 -16.04 -1.09
N ASN A 156 -18.71 -14.72 -1.31
CA ASN A 156 -18.92 -14.14 -2.63
C ASN A 156 -17.61 -13.78 -3.36
N GLU A 157 -16.47 -13.90 -2.68
CA GLU A 157 -15.15 -13.62 -3.24
C GLU A 157 -14.38 -14.91 -3.51
N GLU A 158 -13.39 -14.83 -4.38
CA GLU A 158 -12.55 -15.98 -4.72
C GLU A 158 -11.69 -16.42 -3.52
N PRO A 159 -11.72 -17.71 -3.13
CA PRO A 159 -11.00 -18.20 -1.97
C PRO A 159 -9.50 -18.34 -2.25
N ILE A 160 -8.69 -17.82 -1.32
CA ILE A 160 -7.24 -17.96 -1.30
C ILE A 160 -6.86 -18.85 -0.11
N LEU A 161 -6.21 -19.98 -0.40
CA LEU A 161 -5.84 -20.96 0.62
C LEU A 161 -4.44 -20.69 1.12
N LEU A 162 -4.32 -20.40 2.42
CA LEU A 162 -3.04 -20.20 3.09
C LEU A 162 -3.06 -20.91 4.45
N LEU A 163 -2.18 -21.90 4.61
CA LEU A 163 -1.98 -22.66 5.86
C LEU A 163 -3.30 -23.06 6.56
N GLY A 164 -4.15 -23.86 5.92
CA GLY A 164 -5.38 -24.32 6.58
C GLY A 164 -6.41 -23.22 6.89
N SER A 165 -6.23 -22.01 6.37
CA SER A 165 -7.24 -20.95 6.38
C SER A 165 -7.58 -20.54 4.96
N VAL A 166 -8.80 -20.04 4.82
CA VAL A 166 -9.32 -19.45 3.59
C VAL A 166 -9.43 -17.95 3.81
N PHE A 167 -8.97 -17.20 2.82
CA PHE A 167 -9.07 -15.74 2.76
C PHE A 167 -9.73 -15.33 1.45
N ASP A 168 -10.17 -14.08 1.40
CA ASP A 168 -10.38 -13.35 0.15
C ASP A 168 -9.22 -12.36 -0.05
N ALA A 169 -9.18 -11.68 -1.20
CA ALA A 169 -8.12 -10.72 -1.52
C ALA A 169 -7.95 -9.62 -0.47
N ASN A 170 -9.07 -9.13 0.08
CA ASN A 170 -9.06 -8.05 1.05
C ASN A 170 -8.58 -8.54 2.42
N SER A 171 -9.13 -9.65 2.91
CA SER A 171 -8.75 -10.20 4.21
C SER A 171 -7.32 -10.72 4.24
N LEU A 172 -6.82 -11.30 3.15
CA LEU A 172 -5.43 -11.72 3.04
C LEU A 172 -4.49 -10.50 2.97
N GLY A 173 -4.79 -9.52 2.13
CA GLY A 173 -3.94 -8.33 2.02
C GLY A 173 -3.84 -7.57 3.35
N LYS A 174 -4.96 -7.46 4.08
CA LYS A 174 -4.96 -6.92 5.45
C LYS A 174 -4.09 -7.77 6.38
N TRP A 175 -4.21 -9.09 6.34
CA TRP A 175 -3.42 -10.00 7.17
C TRP A 175 -1.91 -9.83 6.91
N ILE A 176 -1.48 -9.71 5.65
CA ILE A 176 -0.08 -9.44 5.28
C ILE A 176 0.38 -8.08 5.82
N TYR A 177 -0.43 -7.04 5.64
CA TYR A 177 -0.14 -5.70 6.14
C TYR A 177 0.01 -5.68 7.66
N ASP A 178 -0.95 -6.23 8.40
CA ASP A 178 -0.95 -6.24 9.86
C ASP A 178 0.30 -6.97 10.40
N TRP A 179 0.69 -8.10 9.81
CA TRP A 179 1.92 -8.81 10.17
C TRP A 179 3.19 -8.02 9.86
N THR A 180 3.20 -7.30 8.74
CA THR A 180 4.35 -6.47 8.35
C THR A 180 4.52 -5.30 9.32
N VAL A 181 3.42 -4.63 9.68
CA VAL A 181 3.41 -3.59 10.72
C VAL A 181 3.84 -4.15 12.06
N PHE A 182 3.40 -5.36 12.42
CA PHE A 182 3.81 -6.01 13.65
C PHE A 182 5.31 -6.34 13.69
N HIS A 183 5.89 -6.74 12.55
CA HIS A 183 7.29 -7.17 12.45
C HIS A 183 8.27 -5.99 12.32
N HIS A 184 7.98 -5.04 11.44
CA HIS A 184 8.90 -3.92 11.13
C HIS A 184 8.47 -2.59 11.75
N GLY A 185 7.22 -2.46 12.20
CA GLY A 185 6.63 -1.20 12.68
C GLY A 185 5.86 -0.46 11.58
N ALA A 186 4.85 0.33 11.98
CA ALA A 186 3.95 1.02 11.05
C ALA A 186 4.62 2.11 10.21
N SER A 187 5.73 2.69 10.68
CA SER A 187 6.49 3.72 9.96
C SER A 187 7.64 3.13 9.14
N ALA A 188 7.76 1.81 9.05
CA ALA A 188 8.80 1.19 8.24
C ALA A 188 8.41 1.26 6.76
N PRO A 189 9.37 1.47 5.84
CA PRO A 189 9.09 1.45 4.40
C PRO A 189 8.41 0.16 3.92
N MET A 190 8.66 -0.96 4.61
CA MET A 190 8.02 -2.23 4.27
C MET A 190 6.51 -2.26 4.59
N ALA A 191 6.06 -1.49 5.58
CA ALA A 191 4.62 -1.34 5.84
C ALA A 191 3.92 -0.65 4.67
N ASP A 192 4.55 0.36 4.05
CA ASP A 192 4.03 1.01 2.85
C ASP A 192 3.95 0.03 1.66
N VAL A 193 5.02 -0.76 1.44
CA VAL A 193 5.03 -1.80 0.40
C VAL A 193 3.93 -2.84 0.61
N ALA A 194 3.71 -3.28 1.85
CA ALA A 194 2.64 -4.20 2.18
C ALA A 194 1.25 -3.58 1.99
N GLY A 195 1.08 -2.29 2.32
CA GLY A 195 -0.15 -1.54 2.07
C GLY A 195 -0.45 -1.43 0.57
N ASP A 196 0.57 -1.13 -0.23
CA ASP A 196 0.48 -1.12 -1.69
C ASP A 196 0.09 -2.50 -2.24
N LEU A 197 0.72 -3.58 -1.75
CA LEU A 197 0.39 -4.94 -2.16
C LEU A 197 -1.07 -5.26 -1.84
N TRP A 198 -1.54 -4.91 -0.65
CA TRP A 198 -2.94 -5.10 -0.25
C TRP A 198 -3.90 -4.41 -1.23
N LEU A 199 -3.67 -3.14 -1.55
CA LEU A 199 -4.51 -2.40 -2.50
C LEU A 199 -4.49 -3.02 -3.91
N LEU A 200 -3.32 -3.50 -4.36
CA LEU A 200 -3.19 -4.17 -5.65
C LEU A 200 -3.97 -5.48 -5.71
N LEU A 201 -3.99 -6.27 -4.63
CA LEU A 201 -4.75 -7.52 -4.56
C LEU A 201 -6.26 -7.27 -4.65
N ILE A 202 -6.77 -6.27 -3.92
CA ILE A 202 -8.19 -5.89 -3.99
C ILE A 202 -8.57 -5.47 -5.42
N LYS A 203 -7.74 -4.62 -6.05
CA LYS A 203 -7.99 -4.14 -7.42
C LYS A 203 -8.00 -5.29 -8.43
N LEU A 204 -7.01 -6.18 -8.37
CA LEU A 204 -6.90 -7.33 -9.26
C LEU A 204 -8.14 -8.22 -9.14
N ALA A 205 -8.47 -8.66 -7.92
CA ALA A 205 -9.63 -9.51 -7.67
C ALA A 205 -10.94 -8.86 -8.12
N GLY A 206 -11.14 -7.58 -7.78
CA GLY A 206 -12.36 -6.85 -8.15
C GLY A 206 -12.52 -6.67 -9.66
N LYS A 207 -11.44 -6.42 -10.39
CA LYS A 207 -11.47 -6.28 -11.86
C LYS A 207 -11.68 -7.62 -12.57
N VAL A 208 -10.99 -8.67 -12.12
CA VAL A 208 -11.17 -10.05 -12.62
C VAL A 208 -12.63 -10.48 -12.44
N LYS A 209 -13.18 -10.34 -11.23
CA LYS A 209 -14.57 -10.64 -10.93
C LYS A 209 -15.55 -9.84 -11.79
N ARG A 210 -15.36 -8.53 -11.91
CA ARG A 210 -16.21 -7.67 -12.75
C ARG A 210 -16.17 -8.10 -14.22
N ALA A 211 -14.99 -8.45 -14.75
CA ALA A 211 -14.83 -8.95 -16.10
C ALA A 211 -15.57 -10.28 -16.31
N GLN A 212 -15.43 -11.24 -15.38
CA GLN A 212 -16.12 -12.52 -15.42
C GLN A 212 -17.65 -12.35 -15.39
N GLU A 213 -18.19 -11.51 -14.50
CA GLU A 213 -19.63 -11.28 -14.36
C GLU A 213 -20.24 -10.53 -15.56
N CYS A 214 -19.48 -9.61 -16.17
CA CYS A 214 -19.95 -8.81 -17.30
C CYS A 214 -19.74 -9.49 -18.66
N GLY A 215 -18.76 -10.39 -18.78
CA GLY A 215 -18.38 -11.05 -20.04
C GLY A 215 -19.57 -11.58 -20.85
N PRO A 216 -20.50 -12.35 -20.26
CA PRO A 216 -21.68 -12.86 -20.96
C PRO A 216 -22.65 -11.79 -21.49
N ARG A 217 -22.54 -10.54 -21.01
CA ARG A 217 -23.43 -9.43 -21.37
C ARG A 217 -22.89 -8.58 -22.52
N ILE A 218 -21.61 -8.76 -22.90
CA ILE A 218 -20.95 -8.05 -23.99
C ILE A 218 -21.42 -8.67 -25.31
N ARG A 219 -21.97 -7.85 -26.21
CA ARG A 219 -22.53 -8.29 -27.50
C ARG A 219 -21.50 -8.25 -28.62
N ASN A 220 -20.63 -7.25 -28.62
CA ASN A 220 -19.56 -7.10 -29.59
C ASN A 220 -18.48 -8.17 -29.32
N THR A 221 -18.23 -9.01 -30.32
CA THR A 221 -17.28 -10.11 -30.23
C THR A 221 -15.85 -9.64 -29.96
N GLU A 222 -15.37 -8.61 -30.66
CA GLU A 222 -14.00 -8.09 -30.49
C GLU A 222 -13.80 -7.50 -29.09
N ALA A 223 -14.80 -6.77 -28.57
CA ALA A 223 -14.80 -6.24 -27.21
C ALA A 223 -14.81 -7.37 -26.17
N ARG A 224 -15.55 -8.45 -26.45
CA ARG A 224 -15.61 -9.63 -25.57
C ARG A 224 -14.28 -10.36 -25.55
N GLU A 225 -13.69 -10.64 -26.72
CA GLU A 225 -12.36 -11.26 -26.86
C GLU A 225 -11.29 -10.44 -26.13
N MET A 226 -11.31 -9.11 -26.29
CA MET A 226 -10.39 -8.23 -25.56
C MET A 226 -10.54 -8.36 -24.04
N VAL A 227 -11.76 -8.38 -23.51
CA VAL A 227 -12.00 -8.57 -22.07
C VAL A 227 -11.56 -9.96 -21.62
N GLU A 228 -11.78 -10.99 -22.44
CA GLU A 228 -11.34 -12.37 -22.17
C GLU A 228 -9.80 -12.50 -22.13
N ASP A 229 -9.08 -11.84 -23.04
CA ASP A 229 -7.61 -11.78 -23.04
C ASP A 229 -7.08 -11.11 -21.76
N PHE A 230 -7.72 -10.01 -21.35
CA PHE A 230 -7.38 -9.33 -20.10
C PHE A 230 -7.70 -10.18 -18.88
N LEU A 231 -8.83 -10.88 -18.89
CA LEU A 231 -9.20 -11.82 -17.84
C LEU A 231 -8.14 -12.91 -17.71
N GLU A 232 -7.78 -13.60 -18.80
CA GLU A 232 -6.76 -14.65 -18.79
C GLU A 232 -5.40 -14.11 -18.29
N SER A 233 -5.03 -12.89 -18.68
CA SER A 233 -3.81 -12.25 -18.16
C SER A 233 -3.88 -11.89 -16.67
N GLY A 234 -5.06 -11.54 -16.16
CA GLY A 234 -5.33 -11.32 -14.75
C GLY A 234 -5.21 -12.62 -13.94
N GLU A 235 -5.80 -13.70 -14.43
CA GLU A 235 -5.68 -15.05 -13.84
C GLU A 235 -4.21 -15.51 -13.77
N ARG A 236 -3.41 -15.20 -14.80
CA ARG A 236 -1.96 -15.49 -14.76
C ARG A 236 -1.23 -14.72 -13.65
N LEU A 237 -1.65 -13.49 -13.35
CA LEU A 237 -1.09 -12.72 -12.23
C LEU A 237 -1.53 -13.32 -10.89
N TRP A 238 -2.79 -13.73 -10.80
CA TRP A 238 -3.34 -14.42 -9.64
C TRP A 238 -2.56 -15.70 -9.33
N HIS A 239 -2.35 -16.55 -10.33
CA HIS A 239 -1.57 -17.78 -10.16
C HIS A 239 -0.11 -17.52 -9.73
N ARG A 240 0.51 -16.44 -10.22
CA ARG A 240 1.85 -16.03 -9.74
C ARG A 240 1.81 -15.62 -8.27
N PHE A 241 0.76 -14.94 -7.83
CA PHE A 241 0.57 -14.60 -6.42
C PHE A 241 0.39 -15.85 -5.56
N GLU A 242 -0.41 -16.82 -5.97
CA GLU A 242 -0.56 -18.10 -5.26
C GLU A 242 0.78 -18.84 -5.13
N LYS A 243 1.57 -18.86 -6.21
CA LYS A 243 2.92 -19.47 -6.19
C LYS A 243 3.84 -18.76 -5.20
N LEU A 244 3.77 -17.44 -5.12
CA LEU A 244 4.51 -16.63 -4.15
C LEU A 244 4.10 -17.00 -2.70
N LEU A 245 2.80 -17.11 -2.43
CA LEU A 245 2.30 -17.54 -1.12
C LEU A 245 2.81 -18.94 -0.77
N LYS A 246 2.77 -19.89 -1.71
CA LYS A 246 3.28 -21.26 -1.50
C LYS A 246 4.77 -21.29 -1.19
N ALA A 247 5.57 -20.42 -1.82
CA ALA A 247 6.98 -20.29 -1.47
C ALA A 247 7.16 -19.78 -0.03
N CYS A 248 6.36 -18.80 0.39
CA CYS A 248 6.35 -18.27 1.76
C CYS A 248 5.93 -19.34 2.80
N GLU A 249 4.89 -20.14 2.50
CA GLU A 249 4.43 -21.24 3.37
C GLU A 249 5.57 -22.21 3.74
N HIS A 250 6.46 -22.52 2.79
CA HIS A 250 7.59 -23.42 3.03
C HIS A 250 8.53 -22.88 4.12
N PHE A 251 8.79 -21.58 4.13
CA PHE A 251 9.61 -20.94 5.17
C PHE A 251 8.90 -20.95 6.53
N MET A 252 7.60 -20.64 6.55
CA MET A 252 6.78 -20.69 7.76
C MET A 252 6.79 -22.09 8.39
N TRP A 253 6.63 -23.14 7.57
CA TRP A 253 6.68 -24.52 8.03
C TRP A 253 8.04 -24.90 8.62
N LYS A 254 9.14 -24.43 8.01
CA LYS A 254 10.49 -24.64 8.55
C LYS A 254 10.68 -23.96 9.89
N ALA A 255 10.20 -22.72 10.05
CA ALA A 255 10.26 -22.01 11.33
C ALA A 255 9.40 -22.69 12.41
N ALA A 256 8.16 -23.05 12.10
CA ALA A 256 7.26 -23.71 13.05
C ALA A 256 7.80 -25.07 13.54
N LYS A 257 8.43 -25.85 12.65
CA LYS A 257 9.11 -27.12 13.02
C LYS A 257 10.31 -26.90 13.95
N ARG A 258 11.06 -25.82 13.76
CA ARG A 258 12.20 -25.47 14.64
C ARG A 258 11.74 -25.13 16.05
N GLU A 259 10.57 -24.49 16.17
CA GLU A 259 9.99 -24.10 17.47
C GLU A 259 9.28 -25.21 18.22
N SER A 260 8.65 -26.13 17.51
CA SER A 260 7.77 -27.13 18.14
C SER A 260 8.52 -28.25 18.87
N GLY A 261 9.85 -28.21 18.90
CA GLY A 261 10.69 -29.24 19.49
C GLY A 261 10.51 -30.62 18.85
N LYS A 262 11.34 -31.60 19.21
CA LYS A 262 11.16 -32.98 18.74
C LYS A 262 9.98 -33.64 19.48
N GLY A 263 8.77 -33.52 18.93
CA GLY A 263 7.63 -34.38 19.30
C GLY A 263 6.29 -33.69 19.62
N GLY A 264 6.22 -32.35 19.60
CA GLY A 264 4.96 -31.62 19.77
C GLY A 264 4.19 -31.40 18.46
N PRO A 265 2.86 -31.17 18.50
CA PRO A 265 2.11 -30.72 17.33
C PRO A 265 2.67 -29.38 16.84
N VAL A 266 2.94 -29.28 15.54
CA VAL A 266 3.56 -28.08 14.94
C VAL A 266 2.59 -26.91 14.99
N MET A 267 2.73 -26.02 15.97
CA MET A 267 1.86 -24.84 16.06
C MET A 267 2.45 -23.66 15.28
N MET A 268 1.66 -23.09 14.36
CA MET A 268 1.96 -21.81 13.74
C MET A 268 1.75 -20.70 14.77
N GLY A 269 2.84 -20.27 15.40
CA GLY A 269 2.85 -19.18 16.38
C GLY A 269 3.29 -17.85 15.78
N ARG A 270 3.57 -16.88 16.66
CA ARG A 270 4.08 -15.54 16.31
C ARG A 270 5.23 -15.57 15.31
N ASN A 271 6.18 -16.47 15.53
CA ASN A 271 7.39 -16.52 14.73
C ASN A 271 7.13 -17.05 13.32
N ALA A 272 6.10 -17.87 13.10
CA ALA A 272 5.68 -18.24 11.76
C ALA A 272 5.12 -17.04 10.99
N GLY A 273 4.39 -16.14 11.67
CA GLY A 273 3.89 -14.90 11.08
C GLY A 273 5.02 -13.93 10.72
N CYS A 274 5.99 -13.72 11.62
CA CYS A 274 7.20 -12.94 11.31
C CYS A 274 8.01 -13.59 10.17
N GLU A 275 8.14 -14.92 10.16
CA GLU A 275 8.84 -15.66 9.09
C GLU A 275 8.15 -15.48 7.73
N PHE A 276 6.81 -15.38 7.70
CA PHE A 276 6.09 -15.04 6.47
C PHE A 276 6.54 -13.68 5.93
N VAL A 277 6.55 -12.65 6.78
CA VAL A 277 6.99 -11.30 6.41
C VAL A 277 8.43 -11.31 5.91
N ASP A 278 9.32 -11.98 6.64
CA ASP A 278 10.72 -12.16 6.20
C ASP A 278 10.81 -12.91 4.88
N SER A 279 9.92 -13.88 4.61
CA SER A 279 9.92 -14.63 3.35
C SER A 279 9.45 -13.80 2.16
N ILE A 280 8.34 -13.07 2.29
CA ILE A 280 7.72 -12.32 1.18
C ILE A 280 8.46 -11.01 0.88
N PHE A 281 9.06 -10.39 1.89
CA PHE A 281 9.75 -9.10 1.80
C PHE A 281 11.26 -9.16 2.07
N GLY A 282 11.82 -10.34 2.34
CA GLY A 282 13.25 -10.53 2.53
C GLY A 282 14.02 -10.40 1.23
N ARG A 283 15.08 -9.57 1.25
CA ARG A 283 15.93 -9.28 0.08
C ARG A 283 16.48 -10.53 -0.60
N ASP A 284 16.91 -11.52 0.19
CA ASP A 284 17.50 -12.77 -0.31
C ASP A 284 16.46 -13.91 -0.40
N ARG A 285 15.17 -13.56 -0.45
CA ARG A 285 14.05 -14.50 -0.51
C ARG A 285 13.11 -14.11 -1.66
N GLU A 286 11.85 -13.79 -1.37
CA GLU A 286 10.87 -13.54 -2.42
C GLU A 286 10.65 -12.05 -2.74
N LEU A 287 11.41 -11.12 -2.15
CA LEU A 287 11.22 -9.68 -2.37
C LEU A 287 11.21 -9.31 -3.86
N GLU A 288 12.18 -9.80 -4.64
CA GLU A 288 12.26 -9.52 -6.08
C GLU A 288 11.03 -10.05 -6.83
N ASN A 289 10.51 -11.22 -6.46
CA ASN A 289 9.31 -11.81 -7.06
C ASN A 289 8.05 -11.02 -6.67
N THR A 290 7.96 -10.58 -5.41
CA THR A 290 6.90 -9.70 -4.91
C THR A 290 6.88 -8.37 -5.68
N GLU A 291 8.02 -7.70 -5.84
CA GLU A 291 8.11 -6.43 -6.57
C GLU A 291 7.75 -6.60 -8.06
N LYS A 292 8.25 -7.66 -8.71
CA LYS A 292 7.89 -7.99 -10.11
C LYS A 292 6.40 -8.25 -10.26
N LEU A 293 5.79 -8.98 -9.33
CA LEU A 293 4.36 -9.22 -9.31
C LEU A 293 3.60 -7.90 -9.16
N MET A 294 3.93 -7.08 -8.15
CA MET A 294 3.28 -5.80 -7.91
C MET A 294 3.37 -4.87 -9.13
N ASN A 295 4.53 -4.78 -9.77
CA ASN A 295 4.71 -3.98 -10.98
C ASN A 295 3.90 -4.53 -12.16
N SER A 296 3.81 -5.85 -12.29
CA SER A 296 2.98 -6.49 -13.32
C SER A 296 1.50 -6.21 -13.10
N ILE A 297 1.02 -6.27 -11.84
CA ILE A 297 -0.35 -5.92 -11.48
C ILE A 297 -0.61 -4.44 -11.76
N ARG A 298 0.28 -3.51 -11.38
CA ARG A 298 0.12 -2.07 -11.69
C ARG A 298 -0.02 -1.80 -13.19
N LEU A 299 0.82 -2.43 -14.00
CA LEU A 299 0.76 -2.28 -15.46
C LEU A 299 -0.53 -2.87 -16.03
N TRP A 300 -0.92 -4.05 -15.56
CA TRP A 300 -2.16 -4.70 -15.95
C TRP A 300 -3.38 -3.85 -15.55
N ASP A 301 -3.42 -3.34 -14.32
CA ASP A 301 -4.48 -2.49 -13.75
C ASP A 301 -4.76 -1.28 -14.66
N MET A 302 -3.69 -0.56 -15.03
CA MET A 302 -3.76 0.60 -15.92
C MET A 302 -4.25 0.23 -17.32
N ARG A 303 -3.74 -0.86 -17.90
CA ARG A 303 -4.15 -1.31 -19.24
C ARG A 303 -5.59 -1.80 -19.25
N PHE A 304 -6.01 -2.51 -18.21
CA PHE A 304 -7.38 -2.97 -18.04
C PHE A 304 -8.33 -1.77 -17.99
N ASP A 305 -8.02 -0.72 -17.23
CA ASP A 305 -8.87 0.47 -17.20
C ASP A 305 -8.97 1.16 -18.56
N ALA A 306 -7.83 1.32 -19.24
CA ALA A 306 -7.78 1.99 -20.53
C ALA A 306 -8.56 1.27 -21.63
N ASN A 307 -8.69 -0.06 -21.55
CA ASN A 307 -9.29 -0.87 -22.62
C ASN A 307 -10.68 -1.42 -22.24
N CYS A 308 -10.90 -1.76 -20.98
CA CYS A 308 -12.09 -2.49 -20.55
C CYS A 308 -13.10 -1.66 -19.75
N ASP A 309 -12.74 -0.52 -19.15
CA ASP A 309 -13.65 0.15 -18.20
C ASP A 309 -14.97 0.61 -18.85
N GLU A 310 -14.92 1.24 -20.03
CA GLU A 310 -16.13 1.65 -20.74
C GLU A 310 -16.97 0.46 -21.23
N ILE A 311 -16.33 -0.61 -21.70
CA ILE A 311 -17.00 -1.86 -22.12
C ILE A 311 -17.77 -2.42 -20.93
N LEU A 312 -17.11 -2.55 -19.77
CA LEU A 312 -17.69 -3.11 -18.55
C LEU A 312 -18.69 -2.15 -17.88
N ARG A 313 -18.65 -0.86 -18.19
CA ARG A 313 -19.64 0.13 -17.72
C ARG A 313 -20.92 0.07 -18.53
N ARG A 314 -20.83 -0.24 -19.83
CA ARG A 314 -21.98 -0.37 -20.73
C ARG A 314 -21.90 -1.66 -21.58
N PRO A 315 -22.01 -2.85 -20.97
CA PRO A 315 -21.78 -4.11 -21.67
C PRO A 315 -22.69 -4.32 -22.88
N THR A 316 -23.90 -3.75 -22.87
CA THR A 316 -24.88 -3.91 -23.96
C THR A 316 -24.75 -2.90 -25.09
N ALA A 317 -23.93 -1.86 -24.91
CA ALA A 317 -23.67 -0.83 -25.92
C ALA A 317 -22.54 -1.24 -26.89
N PHE A 318 -21.78 -2.26 -26.50
CA PHE A 318 -20.78 -2.94 -27.31
C PHE A 318 -21.33 -4.31 -27.65
#